data_AF-A0A7G2IXR0-F1
#
_entry.id   AF-A0A7G2IXR0-F1
#
_cell.length_a   1.000
_cell.length_b   1.000
_cell.length_c   1.000
_cell.angle_alpha   90.00
_cell.angle_beta   90.00
_cell.angle_gamma   90.00
#
_symmetry.space_group_name_H-M   'P 1'
#
loop_
_entity.id
_entity.type
_entity.pdbx_description
1 polymer ?
#
loop_
_entity_poly.entity_id
_entity_poly.type
_entity_poly.pdbx_seq_one_letter_code
_entity_poly.pdbx_strand_id
1 'polypeptide(L)'
;MDLSNIERQRKLMTALPVDEVWGVGRRISKKLDAMGIKTVCDLADTDIRFIRKHFNVVLERTVRELRGEPCLELEEFAPVKQEIICSRSFGEKLTDYNAMREAICTYASRAAEKLRREHQFCRFISTFIKTSPFSLNEPYYGNSASIKLLTPTRIVGKL
;
A
#
# COMPACT_ATOMS: atom_id res chain seq x y z
N MET A 1 -10.20 -25.55 -14.82
CA MET A 1 -9.99 -26.00 -13.42
C MET A 1 -11.23 -25.60 -12.66
N ASP A 2 -11.99 -26.57 -12.12
CA ASP A 2 -13.22 -26.30 -11.36
C ASP A 2 -12.89 -26.19 -9.86
N LEU A 3 -13.06 -24.99 -9.30
CA LEU A 3 -12.81 -24.67 -7.88
C LEU A 3 -14.08 -24.78 -7.03
N SER A 4 -15.21 -25.19 -7.61
CA SER A 4 -16.49 -25.35 -6.90
C SER A 4 -16.50 -26.56 -5.95
N ASN A 5 -15.52 -27.47 -6.09
CA ASN A 5 -15.38 -28.65 -5.24
C ASN A 5 -14.53 -28.35 -4.00
N ILE A 6 -15.16 -28.39 -2.83
CA ILE A 6 -14.55 -28.08 -1.51
C ILE A 6 -13.36 -29.00 -1.19
N GLU A 7 -13.43 -30.29 -1.52
CA GLU A 7 -12.32 -31.22 -1.26
C GLU A 7 -11.09 -30.89 -2.11
N ARG A 8 -11.33 -30.50 -3.37
CA ARG A 8 -10.26 -30.08 -4.28
C ARG A 8 -9.65 -28.75 -3.83
N GLN A 9 -10.48 -27.81 -3.40
CA GLN A 9 -10.04 -26.53 -2.84
C GLN A 9 -9.14 -26.74 -1.62
N ARG A 10 -9.56 -27.59 -0.66
CA ARG A 10 -8.74 -27.90 0.53
C ARG A 10 -7.41 -28.57 0.19
N LYS A 11 -7.39 -29.51 -0.76
CA LYS A 11 -6.14 -30.12 -1.25
C LYS A 11 -5.18 -29.09 -1.81
N LEU A 12 -5.67 -28.14 -2.60
CA LEU A 12 -4.87 -27.04 -3.14
C LEU A 12 -4.36 -26.12 -2.03
N MET A 13 -5.22 -25.76 -1.07
CA MET A 13 -4.84 -24.90 0.06
C MET A 13 -3.76 -25.53 0.95
N THR A 14 -3.73 -26.85 1.06
CA THR A 14 -2.68 -27.57 1.81
C THR A 14 -1.33 -27.53 1.09
N ALA A 15 -1.35 -27.52 -0.25
CA ALA A 15 -0.13 -27.52 -1.06
C ALA A 15 0.48 -26.12 -1.27
N LEU A 16 -0.32 -25.06 -1.10
CA LEU A 16 0.12 -23.69 -1.31
C LEU A 16 0.66 -23.06 -0.02
N PRO A 17 1.80 -22.36 -0.08
CA PRO A 17 2.30 -21.59 1.04
C PRO A 17 1.43 -20.35 1.29
N VAL A 18 1.48 -19.84 2.52
CA VAL A 18 0.60 -18.75 2.98
C VAL A 18 0.87 -17.40 2.28
N ASP A 19 2.05 -17.21 1.70
CA ASP A 19 2.44 -15.99 0.98
C ASP A 19 1.89 -15.91 -0.45
N GLU A 20 1.29 -16.98 -0.97
CA GLU A 20 0.52 -16.97 -2.22
C GLU A 20 -0.88 -16.34 -2.04
N VAL A 21 -1.32 -16.13 -0.79
CA VAL A 21 -2.61 -15.48 -0.51
C VAL A 21 -2.49 -13.99 -0.75
N TRP A 22 -3.42 -13.42 -1.54
CA TRP A 22 -3.45 -11.98 -1.77
C TRP A 22 -3.54 -11.22 -0.43
N GLY A 23 -2.81 -10.12 -0.31
CA GLY A 23 -2.76 -9.35 0.94
C GLY A 23 -1.79 -9.90 1.99
N VAL A 24 -1.25 -11.11 1.83
CA VAL A 24 -0.18 -11.66 2.69
C VAL A 24 1.19 -11.32 2.12
N GLY A 25 1.68 -10.11 2.44
CA GLY A 25 3.03 -9.70 2.05
C GLY A 25 4.14 -10.29 2.94
N ARG A 26 5.41 -10.07 2.56
CA ARG A 26 6.62 -10.58 3.25
C ARG A 26 6.64 -10.40 4.77
N ARG A 27 6.16 -9.26 5.29
CA ARG A 27 6.11 -9.00 6.75
C ARG A 27 5.04 -9.84 7.46
N ILE A 28 3.88 -10.01 6.82
CA ILE A 28 2.77 -10.79 7.36
C ILE A 28 3.12 -12.27 7.29
N SER A 29 3.60 -12.75 6.14
CA SER A 29 4.08 -14.13 5.96
C SER A 29 5.11 -14.53 7.02
N LYS A 30 6.15 -13.71 7.27
CA LYS A 30 7.12 -13.97 8.35
C LYS A 30 6.49 -14.08 9.74
N LYS A 31 5.47 -13.26 10.03
CA LYS A 31 4.79 -13.27 11.33
C LYS A 31 3.88 -14.50 11.47
N LEU A 32 3.22 -14.92 10.39
CA LEU A 32 2.42 -16.15 10.32
C LEU A 32 3.31 -17.39 10.46
N ASP A 33 4.44 -17.43 9.75
CA ASP A 33 5.41 -18.52 9.84
C ASP A 33 5.98 -18.66 11.27
N ALA A 34 6.27 -17.54 11.94
CA ALA A 34 6.66 -17.53 13.35
C ALA A 34 5.57 -18.04 14.31
N MET A 35 4.31 -18.03 13.89
CA MET A 35 3.16 -18.60 14.62
C MET A 35 2.85 -20.05 14.20
N GLY A 36 3.64 -20.64 13.30
CA GLY A 36 3.44 -21.99 12.77
C GLY A 36 2.41 -22.09 11.64
N ILE A 37 1.89 -20.97 11.14
CA ILE A 37 0.92 -20.91 10.03
C ILE A 37 1.70 -20.81 8.72
N LYS A 38 1.80 -21.90 7.97
CA LYS A 38 2.69 -21.99 6.79
C LYS A 38 1.96 -22.16 5.48
N THR A 39 0.81 -22.82 5.51
CA THR A 39 -0.01 -23.10 4.32
C THR A 39 -1.26 -22.22 4.28
N VAL A 40 -1.88 -22.13 3.11
CA VAL A 40 -3.18 -21.47 2.97
C VAL A 40 -4.24 -22.17 3.82
N CYS A 41 -4.16 -23.50 3.95
CA CYS A 41 -5.06 -24.28 4.79
C CYS A 41 -4.91 -23.93 6.27
N ASP A 42 -3.68 -23.82 6.78
CA ASP A 42 -3.42 -23.43 8.17
C ASP A 42 -4.03 -22.06 8.49
N LEU A 43 -3.88 -21.10 7.55
CA LEU A 43 -4.44 -19.77 7.68
C LEU A 43 -5.98 -19.81 7.69
N ALA A 44 -6.56 -20.60 6.78
CA ALA A 44 -8.01 -20.79 6.68
C ALA A 44 -8.58 -21.45 7.95
N ASP A 45 -7.88 -22.36 8.61
CA ASP A 45 -8.37 -23.07 9.81
C ASP A 45 -8.10 -22.29 11.12
N THR A 46 -7.32 -21.20 11.08
CA THR A 46 -7.01 -20.37 12.25
C THR A 46 -8.24 -19.60 12.77
N ASP A 47 -8.40 -19.47 14.10
CA ASP A 47 -9.50 -18.71 14.69
C ASP A 47 -9.53 -17.24 14.21
N ILE A 48 -10.69 -16.78 13.73
CA ILE A 48 -10.87 -15.44 13.15
C ILE A 48 -10.58 -14.34 14.19
N ARG A 49 -10.95 -14.56 15.46
CA ARG A 49 -10.69 -13.61 16.56
C ARG A 49 -9.19 -13.55 16.86
N PHE A 50 -8.49 -14.68 16.75
CA PHE A 50 -7.03 -14.71 16.84
C PHE A 50 -6.38 -13.88 15.73
N ILE A 51 -6.82 -14.05 14.48
CA ILE A 51 -6.33 -13.25 13.34
C ILE A 51 -6.62 -11.77 13.56
N ARG A 52 -7.84 -11.40 13.95
CA ARG A 52 -8.22 -10.01 14.24
C ARG A 52 -7.40 -9.40 15.38
N LYS A 53 -7.05 -10.16 16.40
CA LYS A 53 -6.24 -9.69 17.54
C LYS A 53 -4.78 -9.43 17.16
N HIS A 54 -4.21 -10.23 16.27
CA HIS A 54 -2.78 -10.16 15.92
C HIS A 54 -2.48 -9.42 14.61
N PHE A 55 -3.48 -9.24 13.76
CA PHE A 55 -3.38 -8.64 12.43
C PHE A 55 -4.49 -7.59 12.22
N ASN A 56 -4.76 -7.22 10.96
CA ASN A 56 -5.73 -6.19 10.61
C ASN A 56 -7.07 -6.78 10.13
N VAL A 57 -8.08 -5.93 9.96
CA VAL A 57 -9.40 -6.30 9.42
C VAL A 57 -9.32 -6.90 8.02
N VAL A 58 -8.31 -6.53 7.23
CA VAL A 58 -8.16 -7.00 5.86
C VAL A 58 -7.80 -8.48 5.85
N LEU A 59 -6.81 -8.90 6.66
CA LEU A 59 -6.45 -10.31 6.77
C LEU A 59 -7.58 -11.14 7.35
N GLU A 60 -8.34 -10.60 8.31
CA GLU A 60 -9.55 -11.26 8.82
C GLU A 60 -10.56 -11.56 7.70
N ARG A 61 -10.83 -10.58 6.83
CA ARG A 61 -11.72 -10.74 5.66
C ARG A 61 -11.16 -11.76 4.67
N THR A 62 -9.85 -11.75 4.43
CA THR A 62 -9.17 -12.75 3.60
C THR A 62 -9.38 -14.16 4.15
N VAL A 63 -9.25 -14.39 5.46
CA VAL A 63 -9.50 -15.71 6.07
C VAL A 63 -10.96 -16.15 5.90
N ARG A 64 -11.91 -15.24 6.06
CA ARG A 64 -13.34 -15.52 5.81
C ARG A 64 -13.61 -15.92 4.36
N GLU A 65 -12.99 -15.22 3.40
CA GLU A 65 -13.09 -15.59 1.98
C GLU A 65 -12.50 -16.96 1.67
N LEU A 66 -11.36 -17.31 2.28
CA LEU A 66 -10.79 -18.66 2.14
C LEU A 66 -11.74 -19.76 2.66
N ARG A 67 -12.66 -19.41 3.57
CA ARG A 67 -13.73 -20.30 4.07
C ARG A 67 -15.00 -20.26 3.22
N GLY A 68 -15.03 -19.45 2.16
CA GLY A 68 -16.20 -19.25 1.31
C GLY A 68 -17.22 -18.26 1.88
N GLU A 69 -16.87 -17.44 2.87
CA GLU A 69 -17.69 -16.33 3.33
C GLU A 69 -17.38 -15.06 2.51
N PRO A 70 -18.26 -14.63 1.58
CA PRO A 70 -18.03 -13.43 0.79
C PRO A 70 -17.97 -12.19 1.69
N CYS A 71 -16.81 -11.54 1.70
CA CYS A 71 -16.45 -10.39 2.52
C CYS A 71 -15.84 -9.24 1.70
N LEU A 72 -15.31 -9.52 0.51
CA LEU A 72 -14.81 -8.50 -0.41
C LEU A 72 -15.77 -8.40 -1.60
N GLU A 73 -16.48 -7.28 -1.67
CA GLU A 73 -17.26 -6.96 -2.87
C GLU A 73 -16.30 -6.69 -4.02
N LEU A 74 -16.67 -7.17 -5.21
CA LEU A 74 -16.04 -6.74 -6.45
C LEU A 74 -16.40 -5.26 -6.65
N GLU A 75 -15.47 -4.36 -6.35
CA GLU A 75 -15.66 -2.93 -6.62
C GLU A 75 -15.79 -2.72 -8.13
N GLU A 76 -17.01 -2.43 -8.61
CA GLU A 76 -17.28 -2.15 -10.03
C GLU A 76 -16.58 -0.86 -10.51
N PHE A 77 -16.30 0.06 -9.59
CA PHE A 77 -15.60 1.30 -9.87
C PHE A 77 -14.52 1.55 -8.83
N ALA A 78 -13.32 1.90 -9.29
CA ALA A 78 -12.25 2.31 -8.39
C ALA A 78 -12.69 3.53 -7.57
N PRO A 79 -12.53 3.52 -6.23
CA PRO A 79 -12.95 4.62 -5.39
C PRO A 79 -12.21 5.91 -5.77
N VAL A 80 -12.88 7.04 -5.58
CA VAL A 80 -12.29 8.36 -5.81
C VAL A 80 -11.01 8.48 -4.98
N LYS A 81 -9.88 8.75 -5.64
CA LYS A 81 -8.57 8.84 -4.98
C LYS A 81 -8.62 9.88 -3.87
N GLN A 82 -8.22 9.46 -2.68
CA GLN A 82 -8.14 10.35 -1.51
C GLN A 82 -6.84 11.15 -1.48
N GLU A 83 -5.84 10.74 -2.26
CA GLU A 83 -4.55 11.40 -2.36
C GLU A 83 -3.97 11.33 -3.79
N ILE A 84 -3.21 12.36 -4.16
CA ILE A 84 -2.43 12.39 -5.41
C ILE A 84 -0.96 12.56 -5.04
N ILE A 85 -0.16 11.53 -5.36
CA ILE A 85 1.28 11.52 -5.10
C ILE A 85 2.05 11.55 -6.42
N CYS A 86 3.07 12.40 -6.46
CA CYS A 86 4.09 12.45 -7.49
C CYS A 86 5.46 12.32 -6.84
N SER A 87 5.93 11.08 -6.70
CA SER A 87 7.25 10.77 -6.14
C SER A 87 8.06 9.92 -7.11
N ARG A 88 9.37 10.12 -7.11
CA ARG A 88 10.36 9.34 -7.86
C ARG A 88 11.65 9.28 -7.04
N SER A 89 12.36 8.17 -7.15
CA SER A 89 13.75 8.10 -6.72
C SER A 89 14.63 8.76 -7.78
N PHE A 90 15.69 9.43 -7.36
CA PHE A 90 16.70 9.96 -8.26
C PHE A 90 17.70 8.86 -8.62
N GLY A 91 18.20 8.85 -9.86
CA GLY A 91 19.21 7.88 -10.32
C GLY A 91 20.56 8.08 -9.62
N GLU A 92 20.86 9.33 -9.26
CA GLU A 92 22.04 9.71 -8.49
C GLU A 92 21.63 10.56 -7.29
N LYS A 93 22.52 10.66 -6.30
CA LYS A 93 22.28 11.45 -5.09
C LYS A 93 22.34 12.94 -5.41
N LEU A 94 21.22 13.63 -5.21
CA LEU A 94 21.17 15.09 -5.29
C LEU A 94 21.72 15.74 -4.02
N THR A 95 22.74 16.57 -4.18
CA THR A 95 23.34 17.38 -3.11
C THR A 95 23.11 18.88 -3.29
N ASP A 96 22.77 19.31 -4.51
CA ASP A 96 22.52 20.71 -4.83
C ASP A 96 21.07 21.14 -4.51
N TYR A 97 20.95 22.33 -3.92
CA TYR A 97 19.66 22.89 -3.54
C TYR A 97 18.80 23.25 -4.76
N ASN A 98 19.40 23.82 -5.81
CA ASN A 98 18.63 24.27 -6.98
C ASN A 98 18.05 23.08 -7.74
N ALA A 99 18.84 22.01 -7.91
CA ALA A 99 18.38 20.77 -8.51
C ALA A 99 17.23 20.13 -7.71
N MET A 100 17.32 20.13 -6.37
CA MET A 100 16.22 19.67 -5.51
C MET A 100 14.97 20.54 -5.65
N ARG A 101 15.13 21.86 -5.66
CA ARG A 101 14.02 22.82 -5.84
C ARG A 101 13.32 22.61 -7.17
N GLU A 102 14.06 22.46 -8.26
CA GLU A 102 13.51 22.21 -9.59
C GLU A 102 12.74 20.89 -9.67
N ALA A 103 13.27 19.84 -9.05
CA ALA A 103 12.58 18.55 -8.96
C ALA A 103 11.25 18.67 -8.21
N ILE A 104 11.23 19.37 -7.07
CA ILE A 104 10.01 19.62 -6.30
C ILE A 104 8.99 20.41 -7.12
N CYS A 105 9.40 21.51 -7.78
CA CYS A 105 8.51 22.30 -8.65
C CYS A 105 7.92 21.47 -9.79
N THR A 106 8.74 20.58 -10.38
CA THR A 106 8.29 19.66 -11.43
C THR A 106 7.25 18.67 -10.91
N TYR A 107 7.45 18.12 -9.71
CA TYR A 107 6.51 17.19 -9.09
C TYR A 107 5.22 17.87 -8.66
N ALA A 108 5.29 19.08 -8.09
CA ALA A 108 4.12 19.90 -7.79
C ALA A 108 3.30 20.21 -9.04
N SER A 109 3.97 20.55 -10.15
CA SER A 109 3.33 20.79 -11.45
C SER A 109 2.58 19.56 -11.96
N ARG A 110 3.22 18.39 -11.90
CA ARG A 110 2.59 17.11 -12.28
C ARG A 110 1.44 16.73 -11.35
N ALA A 111 1.56 16.98 -10.05
CA ALA A 111 0.48 16.71 -9.09
C ALA A 111 -0.74 17.59 -9.38
N ALA A 112 -0.52 18.88 -9.66
CA ALA A 112 -1.57 19.81 -10.06
C ALA A 112 -2.26 19.39 -11.38
N GLU A 113 -1.49 18.90 -12.35
CA GLU A 113 -2.04 18.36 -13.60
C GLU A 113 -2.96 17.16 -13.36
N LYS A 114 -2.53 16.22 -12.50
CA LYS A 114 -3.37 15.07 -12.10
C LYS A 114 -4.64 15.51 -11.38
N LEU A 115 -4.55 16.46 -10.45
CA LEU A 115 -5.73 17.03 -9.77
C LEU A 115 -6.73 17.61 -10.78
N ARG A 116 -6.25 18.36 -11.78
CA ARG A 116 -7.12 18.92 -12.82
C ARG A 116 -7.77 17.85 -13.68
N ARG A 117 -7.00 16.83 -14.08
CA ARG A 117 -7.50 15.71 -14.90
C ARG A 117 -8.56 14.89 -14.18
N GLU A 118 -8.41 14.73 -12.87
CA GLU A 118 -9.36 14.00 -12.03
C GLU A 118 -10.49 14.91 -11.48
N HIS A 119 -10.55 16.18 -11.92
CA HIS A 119 -11.51 17.19 -11.46
C HIS A 119 -11.55 17.37 -9.94
N GLN A 120 -10.42 17.14 -9.27
CA GLN A 120 -10.26 17.22 -7.81
C GLN A 120 -9.62 18.53 -7.36
N PHE A 121 -9.78 18.82 -6.07
CA PHE A 121 -9.11 19.91 -5.35
C PHE A 121 -8.47 19.36 -4.08
N CYS A 122 -7.29 19.89 -3.73
CA CYS A 122 -6.61 19.51 -2.50
C CYS A 122 -6.54 20.70 -1.53
N ARG A 123 -6.66 20.41 -0.24
CA ARG A 123 -6.49 21.39 0.84
C ARG A 123 -5.22 21.13 1.65
N PHE A 124 -4.68 19.92 1.59
CA PHE A 124 -3.49 19.52 2.32
C PHE A 124 -2.40 19.13 1.32
N ILE A 125 -1.21 19.68 1.52
CA ILE A 125 -0.06 19.48 0.66
C ILE A 125 1.10 19.05 1.54
N SER A 126 1.83 18.03 1.09
CA SER A 126 3.00 17.53 1.79
C SER A 126 4.09 17.20 0.80
N THR A 127 5.32 17.53 1.17
CA THR A 127 6.53 17.16 0.44
C THR A 127 7.46 16.43 1.39
N PHE A 128 8.08 15.35 0.93
CA PHE A 128 9.02 14.58 1.70
C PHE A 128 10.29 14.32 0.89
N ILE A 129 11.41 14.25 1.60
CA ILE A 129 12.72 13.89 1.06
C ILE A 129 13.31 12.77 1.92
N LYS A 130 13.91 11.78 1.27
CA LYS A 130 14.50 10.61 1.93
C LYS A 130 15.78 10.22 1.21
N THR A 131 16.80 9.84 1.95
CA THR A 131 17.97 9.15 1.38
C THR A 131 17.65 7.68 1.13
N SER A 132 18.49 7.02 0.33
CA SER A 132 18.29 5.61 -0.01
C SER A 132 18.39 4.74 1.24
N PRO A 133 17.39 3.89 1.54
CA PRO A 133 17.49 2.91 2.62
C PRO A 133 18.49 1.78 2.31
N PHE A 134 19.00 1.71 1.08
CA PHE A 134 19.99 0.72 0.64
C PHE A 134 21.44 1.22 0.72
N SER A 135 21.67 2.47 1.13
CA SER A 135 23.00 3.00 1.37
C SER A 135 23.54 2.48 2.71
N LEU A 136 24.25 1.35 2.68
CA LEU A 136 24.73 0.65 3.88
C LEU A 136 25.69 1.47 4.76
N ASN A 137 26.40 2.44 4.17
CA ASN A 137 27.45 3.22 4.85
C ASN A 137 27.06 4.68 5.14
N GLU A 138 25.80 5.06 4.92
CA GLU A 138 25.34 6.43 5.20
C GLU A 138 24.16 6.43 6.17
N PRO A 139 24.09 7.41 7.09
CA PRO A 139 22.93 7.54 7.96
C PRO A 139 21.68 7.81 7.11
N TYR A 140 20.62 7.03 7.37
CA TYR A 140 19.33 7.26 6.78
C TYR A 140 18.79 8.63 7.21
N TYR A 141 18.38 9.43 6.24
CA TYR A 141 17.74 10.71 6.47
C TYR A 141 16.36 10.70 5.83
N GLY A 142 15.38 11.19 6.56
CA GLY A 142 14.02 11.37 6.08
C GLY A 142 13.42 12.60 6.74
N ASN A 143 12.86 13.50 5.94
CA ASN A 143 12.16 14.68 6.44
C ASN A 143 10.94 14.97 5.56
N SER A 144 9.95 15.65 6.13
CA SER A 144 8.75 16.08 5.44
C SER A 144 8.24 17.41 5.97
N ALA A 145 7.74 18.23 5.06
CA ALA A 145 7.04 19.47 5.39
C ALA A 145 5.63 19.41 4.80
N SER A 146 4.66 19.98 5.51
CA SER A 146 3.28 20.01 5.05
C SER A 146 2.59 21.32 5.40
N ILE A 147 1.57 21.67 4.61
CA ILE A 147 0.74 22.85 4.82
C ILE A 147 -0.72 22.50 4.53
N LYS A 148 -1.61 23.09 5.33
CA LYS A 148 -3.05 23.08 5.09
C LYS A 148 -3.46 24.45 4.56
N LEU A 149 -3.97 24.48 3.34
CA LEU A 149 -4.48 25.68 2.71
C LEU A 149 -5.83 26.08 3.31
N LEU A 150 -6.12 27.38 3.29
CA LEU A 150 -7.43 27.89 3.70
C LEU A 150 -8.52 27.47 2.72
N THR A 151 -8.23 27.57 1.42
CA THR A 151 -9.14 27.24 0.32
C THR A 151 -8.56 26.10 -0.52
N PRO A 152 -9.36 25.07 -0.88
CA PRO A 152 -8.91 24.01 -1.77
C PRO A 152 -8.40 24.55 -3.12
N THR A 153 -7.31 23.99 -3.63
CA THR A 153 -6.68 24.41 -4.89
C THR A 153 -6.28 23.23 -5.76
N ARG A 154 -6.06 23.52 -7.04
CA ARG A 154 -5.50 22.62 -8.06
C ARG A 154 -4.48 23.32 -8.95
N ILE A 155 -3.94 24.46 -8.47
CA ILE A 155 -3.02 25.36 -9.18
C ILE A 155 -1.65 25.28 -8.52
N VAL A 156 -0.60 25.23 -9.35
CA VAL A 156 0.80 25.05 -8.94
C VAL A 156 1.30 26.15 -8.00
N GLY A 157 0.95 27.42 -8.22
CA GLY A 157 1.45 28.54 -7.40
C GLY A 157 0.98 28.53 -5.93
N LYS A 158 0.08 27.62 -5.56
CA LYS A 158 -0.36 27.38 -4.18
C LYS A 158 0.05 25.99 -3.66
N LEU A 159 0.79 25.22 -4.47
CA LEU A 159 1.34 23.89 -4.20
C LEU A 159 2.85 24.00 -3.94
#